data_AF-A0A968KKS4-F1
#
_entry.id   AF-A0A968KKS4-F1
#
_cell.length_a   1.000
_cell.length_b   1.000
_cell.length_c   1.000
_cell.angle_alpha   90.00
_cell.angle_beta   90.00
_cell.angle_gamma   90.00
#
_symmetry.space_group_name_H-M   'P 1'
#
loop_
_entity.id
_entity.type
_entity.pdbx_description
1 polymer ?
#
loop_
_entity_poly.entity_id
_entity_poly.type
_entity_poly.pdbx_seq_one_letter_code
_entity_poly.pdbx_strand_id
1 'polypeptide(L)' 'MKSFFIDAKVPRESRRKIPILTTASDEIIWVYGWRISETYRVTDKTRKILVIEGHQT' A
#
# COMPACT_ATOMS: atom_id res chain seq x y z
N MET A 1 -1.48 -2.03 12.95
CA MET A 1 -0.15 -1.59 12.45
C MET A 1 0.96 -2.65 12.51
N LYS A 2 0.95 -3.62 13.43
CA LYS A 2 2.06 -4.60 13.58
C LYS A 2 2.04 -5.78 12.59
N SER A 3 0.88 -6.25 12.14
CA SER A 3 0.78 -7.55 11.47
C SER A 3 1.27 -7.59 10.02
N PHE A 4 1.16 -6.52 9.22
CA PHE A 4 1.56 -6.61 7.81
C PHE A 4 3.08 -6.64 7.58
N PHE A 5 3.83 -5.88 8.37
CA PHE A 5 5.28 -5.81 8.23
C PHE A 5 6.03 -6.99 8.89
N ILE A 6 5.36 -7.77 9.74
CA ILE A 6 5.96 -8.95 10.37
C ILE A 6 6.03 -10.10 9.37
N ASP A 7 4.97 -10.34 8.58
CA ASP A 7 4.90 -11.48 7.66
C ASP A 7 5.79 -11.32 6.41
N ALA A 8 5.96 -10.09 5.89
CA ALA A 8 6.67 -9.87 4.64
C ALA A 8 8.21 -9.94 4.74
N LYS A 9 8.78 -10.19 5.94
CA LYS A 9 10.24 -10.29 6.19
C LYS A 9 11.09 -9.18 5.52
N VAL A 10 10.53 -8.00 5.29
CA VAL A 10 11.25 -6.92 4.59
C VAL A 10 12.34 -6.37 5.51
N PRO A 11 13.61 -6.24 5.08
CA PRO A 11 14.64 -5.59 5.86
C PRO A 11 14.22 -4.17 6.27
N ARG A 12 14.47 -3.78 7.53
CA ARG A 12 14.01 -2.51 8.12
C ARG A 12 14.51 -1.28 7.35
N GLU A 13 15.72 -1.37 6.79
CA GLU A 13 16.35 -0.36 5.93
C GLU A 13 15.55 -0.12 4.64
N SER A 14 15.11 -1.20 3.98
CA SER A 14 14.31 -1.13 2.75
C SER A 14 12.91 -0.58 3.02
N ARG A 15 12.30 -0.89 4.17
CA ARG A 15 10.95 -0.39 4.54
C ARG A 15 10.87 1.13 4.57
N ARG A 16 11.94 1.80 4.99
CA ARG A 16 11.96 3.25 5.15
C ARG A 16 11.88 4.01 3.82
N LYS A 17 12.19 3.33 2.71
CA LYS A 17 12.19 3.89 1.35
C LYS A 17 10.92 3.56 0.56
N ILE A 18 10.03 2.71 1.09
CA ILE A 18 8.82 2.28 0.39
C ILE A 18 7.69 3.29 0.66
N PRO A 19 7.16 3.98 -0.37
CA PRO A 19 5.99 4.82 -0.20
C PRO A 19 4.77 4.00 0.23
N ILE A 20 3.98 4.56 1.15
CA ILE A 20 2.73 3.98 1.61
C ILE A 20 1.62 4.99 1.36
N LEU A 21 0.57 4.57 0.67
CA LEU A 21 -0.63 5.36 0.50
C LEU A 21 -1.59 5.07 1.65
N THR A 22 -2.02 6.13 2.34
CA THR A 22 -2.97 6.05 3.44
C THR A 22 -4.16 6.99 3.23
N THR A 23 -5.26 6.73 3.93
CA THR A 23 -6.33 7.69 4.10
C THR A 23 -5.91 8.80 5.07
N ALA A 24 -6.75 9.84 5.19
CA ALA A 24 -6.62 10.85 6.23
C ALA A 24 -6.78 10.29 7.67
N SER A 25 -7.34 9.08 7.81
CA SER A 25 -7.51 8.36 9.08
C SER A 25 -6.43 7.31 9.33
N ASP A 26 -5.30 7.39 8.62
CA ASP A 26 -4.15 6.47 8.71
C ASP A 26 -4.45 5.00 8.33
N GLU A 27 -5.54 4.74 7.59
CA GLU A 27 -5.79 3.42 7.04
C GLU A 27 -4.91 3.18 5.81
N ILE A 28 -4.25 2.02 5.76
CA ILE A 28 -3.36 1.68 4.64
C ILE A 28 -4.18 1.25 3.43
N ILE A 29 -4.01 1.96 2.32
CA ILE A 29 -4.62 1.66 1.02
C ILE A 29 -3.67 0.80 0.19
N TRP A 30 -2.42 1.21 0.02
CA TRP A 30 -1.46 0.56 -0.87
C TRP A 30 -0.04 0.71 -0.35
N VAL A 31 0.71 -0.38 -0.36
CA VAL A 31 2.17 -0.36 -0.18
C VAL A 31 2.79 -0.45 -1.56
N TYR A 32 3.45 0.63 -1.99
CA TYR A 32 3.91 0.81 -3.36
C TYR A 32 4.85 -0.32 -3.78
N GLY A 33 4.52 -1.02 -4.87
CA GLY A 33 5.27 -2.18 -5.37
C GLY A 33 5.03 -3.51 -4.65
N TRP A 34 4.10 -3.56 -3.68
CA TRP A 34 3.84 -4.77 -2.87
C TRP A 34 2.40 -5.24 -2.94
N ARG A 35 1.49 -4.57 -2.21
CA ARG A 35 0.07 -4.99 -2.16
C ARG A 35 -0.88 -3.83 -1.91
N ILE A 36 -2.07 -3.95 -2.49
CA ILE A 36 -3.23 -3.11 -2.17
C ILE A 36 -4.02 -3.78 -1.04
N SER A 37 -4.56 -2.99 -0.13
CA SER A 37 -5.45 -3.43 0.94
C SER A 37 -6.76 -3.97 0.36
N GLU A 38 -7.30 -5.03 0.97
CA GLU A 38 -8.50 -5.70 0.47
C GLU A 38 -9.71 -4.76 0.40
N THR A 39 -9.87 -3.88 1.41
CA THR A 39 -10.92 -2.86 1.48
C THR A 39 -10.88 -1.88 0.31
N TYR A 40 -9.70 -1.68 -0.29
CA TYR A 40 -9.46 -0.70 -1.34
C TYR A 40 -9.11 -1.33 -2.69
N ARG A 41 -9.24 -2.66 -2.81
CA ARG A 41 -8.96 -3.37 -4.06
C ARG A 41 -10.00 -3.02 -5.12
N VAL A 42 -9.55 -2.78 -6.34
CA VAL A 42 -10.46 -2.63 -7.48
C VAL A 42 -11.19 -3.94 -7.74
N THR A 43 -12.50 -3.87 -7.92
CA THR A 43 -13.40 -4.98 -8.23
C THR A 43 -14.29 -4.62 -9.41
N ASP A 44 -15.05 -5.60 -9.90
CA ASP A 44 -16.13 -5.41 -10.87
C ASP A 44 -17.18 -4.38 -10.43
N LYS A 45 -17.34 -4.18 -9.12
CA LYS A 45 -18.29 -3.21 -8.55
C LYS A 45 -17.72 -1.80 -8.39
N THR A 46 -16.42 -1.60 -8.65
CA THR A 46 -15.75 -0.32 -8.43
C THR A 46 -16.19 0.72 -9.48
N ARG A 47 -16.78 1.82 -9.01
CA ARG A 47 -17.28 2.91 -9.89
C ARG A 47 -16.27 4.02 -10.18
N LYS A 48 -15.27 4.19 -9.31
CA LYS A 48 -14.24 5.21 -9.41
C LYS A 48 -12.90 4.58 -9.11
N ILE A 49 -11.93 4.83 -9.98
CA ILE A 49 -10.58 4.30 -9.87
C ILE A 49 -9.63 5.49 -9.72
N LEU A 50 -8.76 5.42 -8.73
CA LEU A 50 -7.63 6.35 -8.56
C LEU A 50 -6.39 5.63 -9.07
N VAL A 51 -5.73 6.20 -10.08
CA VAL A 51 -4.47 5.71 -10.60
C VAL A 51 -3.35 6.58 -10.04
N ILE A 52 -2.35 5.95 -9.43
CA ILE A 52 -1.17 6.61 -8.90
C ILE A 52 0.04 5.91 -9.52
N GLU A 53 0.90 6.70 -10.13
CA GLU A 53 2.16 6.26 -10.70
C GLU A 53 3.31 6.90 -9.94
N GLY A 54 4.41 6.17 -9.84
CA GLY A 54 5.63 6.63 -9.20
C GLY A 54 6.83 6.08 -9.94
N HIS A 55 7.96 6.76 -9.86
CA HIS A 55 9.24 6.28 -10.35
C HIS A 55 10.11 5.94 -9.15
N GLN A 56 10.51 4.67 -9.00
CA GLN A 56 11.58 4.32 -8.07
C GLN A 56 12.92 4.59 -8.77
N THR A 57 13.57 5.69 -8.38
CA THR A 57 15.00 5.94 -8.62
C THR A 57 15.84 5.41 -7.47
#